data_AF-A0A9C9X1Z8-F1
#
_entry.id   AF-A0A9C9X1Z8-F1
#
_cell.length_a   1.000
_cell.length_b   1.000
_cell.length_c   1.000
_cell.angle_alpha   90.00
_cell.angle_beta   90.00
_cell.angle_gamma   90.00
#
_symmetry.space_group_name_H-M   'P 1'
#
loop_
_entity.id
_entity.type
_entity.pdbx_description
1 polymer ?
#
loop_
_entity_poly.entity_id
_entity_poly.type
_entity_poly.pdbx_seq_one_letter_code
_entity_poly.pdbx_strand_id
1 'polypeptide(L)'
;MDGRYFIQTEVDPAPAGFSMEEAVSSYKSLQKVERAFRVIKNDLDIRPVYVRRETRIRGHVMICYFALLIDVLVEKRMREIFPDMENSQARKAQLKKSGRSENDSLTMITMMEE
;
A
#
# COMPACT_ATOMS: atom_id res chain seq x y z
N MET A 1 1.64 -8.28 -3.28
CA MET A 1 2.49 -8.36 -4.47
C MET A 1 2.57 -9.83 -4.78
N ASP A 2 1.86 -10.27 -5.82
CA ASP A 2 1.76 -11.68 -6.18
C ASP A 2 2.65 -11.90 -7.42
N GLY A 3 3.61 -12.83 -7.33
CA GLY A 3 4.64 -13.03 -8.35
C GLY A 3 5.77 -13.95 -7.88
N ARG A 4 6.70 -14.29 -8.78
CA ARG A 4 7.95 -14.99 -8.44
C ARG A 4 9.05 -13.95 -8.25
N TYR A 5 9.81 -14.05 -7.17
CA TYR A 5 10.88 -13.11 -6.84
C TYR A 5 12.22 -13.83 -6.78
N PHE A 6 13.28 -13.16 -7.23
CA PHE A 6 14.65 -13.53 -6.95
C PHE A 6 15.24 -12.40 -6.10
N ILE A 7 15.65 -12.70 -4.87
CA ILE A 7 16.18 -11.73 -3.92
C ILE A 7 17.66 -12.03 -3.73
N GLN A 8 18.51 -11.06 -4.06
CA GLN A 8 19.93 -11.10 -3.77
C GLN A 8 20.22 -10.17 -2.59
N THR A 9 21.00 -10.64 -1.62
CA THR A 9 21.41 -9.87 -0.44
C THR A 9 22.87 -10.18 -0.13
N GLU A 10 23.58 -9.18 0.41
CA GLU A 10 24.97 -9.31 0.88
C GLU A 10 25.04 -9.75 2.35
N VAL A 11 23.88 -9.90 3.02
CA VAL A 11 23.80 -10.25 4.44
C VAL A 11 24.08 -11.74 4.64
N ASP A 12 24.87 -12.07 5.67
CA ASP A 12 25.18 -13.44 6.04
C ASP A 12 23.91 -14.26 6.32
N PRO A 13 23.84 -15.53 5.87
CA PRO A 13 22.71 -16.39 6.16
C PRO A 13 22.71 -16.82 7.65
N ALA A 14 21.52 -17.15 8.17
CA ALA A 14 21.35 -17.74 9.50
C ALA A 14 22.29 -18.95 9.71
N PRO A 15 22.83 -19.17 10.94
CA PRO A 15 22.41 -18.61 12.23
C PRO A 15 23.10 -17.30 12.65
N ALA A 16 24.07 -16.79 11.89
CA ALA A 16 24.80 -15.55 12.23
C ALA A 16 24.12 -14.28 11.69
N GLY A 17 23.30 -14.40 10.65
CA GLY A 17 22.56 -13.28 10.05
C GLY A 17 21.09 -13.60 9.76
N PHE A 18 20.59 -13.22 8.60
CA PHE A 18 19.15 -13.23 8.30
C PHE A 18 18.64 -14.61 7.89
N SER A 19 17.43 -14.95 8.34
CA SER A 19 16.67 -16.05 7.75
C SER A 19 16.11 -15.66 6.37
N MET A 20 15.77 -16.66 5.54
CA MET A 20 15.12 -16.37 4.25
C MET A 20 13.79 -15.63 4.44
N GLU A 21 13.02 -15.97 5.47
CA GLU A 21 11.74 -15.34 5.78
C GLU A 21 11.93 -13.86 6.16
N GLU A 22 12.97 -13.55 6.95
CA GLU A 22 13.31 -12.19 7.34
C GLU A 22 13.76 -11.35 6.14
N ALA A 23 14.58 -11.91 5.25
CA ALA A 23 14.99 -11.25 4.02
C ALA A 23 13.78 -10.89 3.13
N VAL A 24 12.85 -11.83 2.96
CA VAL A 24 11.60 -11.61 2.21
C VAL A 24 10.72 -10.56 2.88
N SER A 25 10.57 -10.63 4.21
CA SER A 25 9.77 -9.67 4.99
C SER A 25 10.33 -8.25 4.87
N SER A 26 11.65 -8.12 5.00
CA SER A 26 12.36 -6.85 4.83
C SER A 26 12.16 -6.29 3.42
N TYR A 27 12.32 -7.11 2.38
CA TYR A 27 12.05 -6.70 1.00
C TYR A 27 10.61 -6.21 0.81
N LYS A 28 9.63 -6.95 1.33
CA LYS A 28 8.21 -6.56 1.26
C LYS A 28 7.92 -5.26 2.02
N SER A 29 8.71 -4.92 3.04
CA SER A 29 8.54 -3.67 3.78
C SER A 29 8.76 -2.42 2.90
N LEU A 30 9.50 -2.55 1.79
CA LEU A 30 9.72 -1.48 0.80
C LEU A 30 8.41 -0.90 0.24
N GLN A 31 7.34 -1.70 0.20
CA GLN A 31 6.02 -1.23 -0.23
C GLN A 31 5.48 -0.08 0.63
N LYS A 32 5.90 0.00 1.90
CA LYS A 32 5.54 1.12 2.78
C LYS A 32 6.12 2.43 2.24
N VAL A 33 7.37 2.37 1.75
CA VAL A 33 8.05 3.51 1.13
C VAL A 33 7.35 3.92 -0.15
N GLU A 34 6.98 2.95 -1.01
CA GLU A 34 6.20 3.24 -2.22
C GLU A 34 4.85 3.89 -1.94
N ARG A 35 4.16 3.41 -0.90
CA ARG A 35 2.89 4.01 -0.43
C ARG A 35 3.12 5.45 0.04
N ALA A 36 4.14 5.68 0.87
CA ALA A 36 4.48 7.02 1.32
C ALA A 36 4.77 7.97 0.15
N PHE A 37 5.55 7.54 -0.84
CA PHE A 37 5.78 8.34 -2.05
C PHE A 37 4.50 8.60 -2.86
N ARG A 38 3.56 7.66 -2.87
CA ARG A 38 2.26 7.83 -3.53
C ARG A 38 1.43 8.91 -2.83
N VAL A 39 1.35 8.87 -1.50
CA VAL A 39 0.65 9.89 -0.69
C VAL A 39 1.26 11.28 -0.91
N ILE A 40 2.59 11.37 -0.87
CA ILE A 40 3.32 12.62 -1.13
C ILE A 40 2.98 13.22 -2.51
N LYS A 41 2.88 12.36 -3.54
CA LYS A 41 2.66 12.79 -4.92
C LYS A 41 1.21 13.12 -5.23
N ASN A 42 0.25 12.40 -4.63
CA ASN A 42 -1.16 12.49 -4.99
C ASN A 42 -1.94 13.35 -3.99
N ASP A 43 -1.80 13.10 -2.70
CA ASP A 43 -2.62 13.72 -1.66
C ASP A 43 -1.99 15.04 -1.19
N LEU A 44 -0.66 15.08 -1.10
CA LEU A 44 0.10 16.23 -0.61
C LEU A 44 0.66 17.12 -1.73
N ASP A 45 0.47 16.70 -2.99
CA ASP A 45 0.92 17.37 -4.23
C ASP A 45 2.27 18.09 -4.08
N ILE A 46 3.33 17.29 -3.84
CA ILE A 46 4.67 17.83 -3.61
C ILE A 46 5.22 18.65 -4.78
N ARG A 47 4.63 18.54 -5.99
CA ARG A 47 5.07 19.27 -7.18
C ARG A 47 4.36 20.62 -7.21
N PRO A 48 5.00 21.71 -6.77
CA PRO A 48 4.31 22.98 -6.62
C PRO A 48 4.08 23.59 -8.01
N VAL A 49 2.81 23.78 -8.39
CA VAL A 49 2.45 24.33 -9.71
C VAL A 49 2.72 25.85 -9.80
N TYR A 50 2.59 26.58 -8.68
CA TYR A 50 2.60 28.06 -8.69
C TYR A 50 3.71 28.70 -7.85
N VAL A 51 4.63 27.91 -7.30
CA VAL A 51 5.66 28.40 -6.37
C VAL A 51 6.99 28.53 -7.11
N ARG A 52 7.44 29.77 -7.37
CA ARG A 52 8.66 30.05 -8.15
C ARG A 52 9.88 30.48 -7.33
N ARG A 53 9.66 30.96 -6.10
CA ARG A 53 10.76 31.39 -5.21
C ARG A 53 11.29 30.19 -4.43
N GLU A 54 12.61 30.04 -4.40
CA GLU A 54 13.30 28.92 -3.76
C GLU A 54 12.91 28.75 -2.29
N THR A 55 12.77 29.84 -1.53
CA THR A 55 12.36 29.80 -0.12
C THR A 55 10.97 29.19 0.06
N ARG A 56 10.03 29.49 -0.84
CA ARG A 56 8.67 28.95 -0.80
C ARG A 56 8.62 27.49 -1.27
N ILE A 57 9.47 27.09 -2.20
CA ILE A 57 9.61 25.69 -2.62
C ILE A 57 10.11 24.85 -1.43
N ARG A 58 11.16 25.31 -0.75
CA ARG A 58 11.68 24.67 0.47
C ARG A 58 10.60 24.56 1.56
N GLY A 59 9.83 25.62 1.77
CA GLY A 59 8.69 25.62 2.69
C GLY A 59 7.59 24.61 2.32
N HIS A 60 7.19 24.54 1.05
CA HIS A 60 6.19 23.58 0.57
C HIS A 60 6.61 22.13 0.82
N VAL A 61 7.83 21.78 0.40
CA VAL A 61 8.38 20.44 0.60
C VAL A 61 8.43 20.08 2.08
N MET A 62 8.78 21.02 2.95
CA MET A 62 8.83 20.81 4.40
C MET A 62 7.45 20.58 4.99
N ILE A 63 6.42 21.31 4.54
CA ILE A 63 5.03 21.10 4.97
C ILE A 63 4.54 19.72 4.51
N CYS A 64 4.76 19.34 3.24
CA CYS A 64 4.40 18.01 2.74
C CYS A 64 5.09 16.90 3.55
N TYR A 65 6.37 17.09 3.90
CA TYR A 65 7.10 16.13 4.72
C TYR A 65 6.48 15.99 6.12
N PHE A 66 6.13 17.09 6.78
CA PHE A 66 5.49 17.03 8.10
C PHE A 66 4.09 16.40 8.05
N ALA A 67 3.32 16.70 7.00
CA ALA A 67 2.01 16.09 6.83
C ALA A 67 2.12 14.56 6.66
N LEU A 68 3.07 14.09 5.87
CA LEU A 68 3.37 12.65 5.76
C LEU A 68 3.81 12.05 7.10
N LEU A 69 4.66 12.75 7.85
CA LEU A 69 5.11 12.27 9.17
C LEU A 69 3.92 12.08 10.11
N ILE A 70 3.01 13.05 10.14
CA ILE A 70 1.78 12.97 10.95
C ILE A 70 0.93 11.78 10.50
N ASP A 71 0.72 11.60 9.20
CA ASP A 71 -0.04 10.48 8.65
C ASP A 71 0.51 9.13 9.10
N VAL A 72 1.83 8.93 8.99
CA VAL A 72 2.50 7.69 9.42
C VAL A 72 2.39 7.47 10.94
N LEU A 73 2.53 8.53 11.74
CA LEU A 73 2.40 8.45 13.20
C LEU A 73 0.97 8.12 13.62
N VAL A 74 -0.01 8.72 12.97
CA VAL A 74 -1.44 8.42 13.20
C VAL A 74 -1.74 6.99 12.80
N GLU A 75 -1.29 6.52 11.64
CA GLU A 75 -1.47 5.13 11.21
C GLU A 75 -0.86 4.16 12.23
N LYS A 76 0.36 4.43 12.69
CA LYS A 76 1.05 3.59 13.69
C LYS A 76 0.27 3.55 15.00
N ARG A 77 -0.15 4.70 15.51
CA ARG A 77 -0.88 4.78 16.79
C ARG A 77 -2.27 4.16 16.68
N MET A 78 -2.94 4.32 15.54
CA MET A 78 -4.23 3.67 15.28
C MET A 78 -4.09 2.15 15.25
N ARG A 79 -3.00 1.63 14.68
CA ARG A 79 -2.70 0.19 14.68
C ARG A 79 -2.42 -0.38 16.06
N GLU A 80 -1.77 0.41 16.93
CA GLU A 80 -1.53 0.03 18.34
C GLU A 80 -2.84 -0.02 19.15
N ILE A 81 -3.77 0.92 18.92
CA ILE A 81 -5.03 1.00 19.65
C ILE A 81 -6.09 0.04 19.10
N PHE A 82 -6.12 -0.16 17.79
CA PHE A 82 -7.14 -0.96 17.09
C PHE A 82 -6.53 -2.03 16.18
N PRO A 83 -5.94 -3.10 16.76
CA PRO A 83 -5.29 -4.16 15.98
C PRO A 83 -6.27 -4.90 15.03
N ASP A 84 -7.56 -4.99 15.37
CA ASP A 84 -8.56 -5.72 14.57
C ASP A 84 -9.12 -4.93 13.37
N MET A 85 -8.89 -3.62 13.30
CA MET A 85 -9.48 -2.76 12.25
C MET A 85 -8.87 -2.99 10.86
N GLU A 86 -7.68 -3.58 10.78
CA GLU A 86 -7.00 -3.89 9.51
C GLU A 86 -7.79 -4.89 8.65
N ASN A 87 -8.56 -5.76 9.30
CA ASN A 87 -9.44 -6.72 8.63
C ASN A 87 -10.67 -6.08 7.94
N SER A 88 -10.98 -4.80 8.19
CA SER A 88 -12.12 -4.12 7.56
C SER A 88 -11.91 -3.90 6.05
N GLN A 89 -10.70 -3.51 5.63
CA GLN A 89 -10.38 -3.37 4.20
C GLN A 89 -10.24 -4.73 3.51
N ALA A 90 -9.67 -5.72 4.20
CA ALA A 90 -9.63 -7.11 3.71
C ALA A 90 -11.05 -7.70 3.56
N ARG A 91 -11.96 -7.43 4.50
CA ARG A 91 -13.38 -7.78 4.43
C ARG A 91 -14.09 -7.09 3.26
N LYS A 92 -13.83 -5.80 3.00
CA LYS A 92 -14.39 -5.10 1.82
C LYS A 92 -13.91 -5.73 0.50
N ALA A 93 -12.66 -6.18 0.43
CA ALA A 93 -12.12 -6.90 -0.73
C ALA A 93 -12.70 -8.32 -0.87
N GLN A 94 -12.98 -9.01 0.26
CA GLN A 94 -13.66 -10.31 0.28
C GLN A 94 -15.15 -10.20 -0.11
N LEU A 95 -15.89 -9.19 0.37
CA LEU A 95 -17.28 -8.93 -0.05
C LEU A 95 -17.37 -8.63 -1.55
N LYS A 96 -16.39 -7.92 -2.12
CA LYS A 96 -16.38 -7.63 -3.58
C LYS A 96 -16.11 -8.88 -4.44
N LYS A 97 -15.47 -9.92 -3.87
CA LYS A 97 -15.28 -11.22 -4.53
C LYS A 97 -16.49 -12.15 -4.39
N SER A 98 -17.27 -12.06 -3.31
CA SER A 98 -18.49 -12.88 -3.17
C SER A 98 -19.64 -12.41 -4.06
N GLY A 99 -19.61 -11.17 -4.57
CA GLY A 99 -20.62 -10.63 -5.49
C GLY A 99 -20.41 -10.94 -6.98
N ARG A 100 -19.52 -11.87 -7.36
CA ARG A 100 -19.19 -12.14 -8.78
C ARG A 100 -19.10 -13.62 -9.15
N SER A 101 -20.00 -14.45 -8.62
CA SER A 101 -20.20 -15.81 -9.13
C SER A 101 -21.57 -16.32 -8.67
N GLU A 102 -22.57 -16.26 -9.57
CA GLU A 102 -23.66 -17.27 -9.69
C GLU A 102 -24.79 -16.96 -10.72
N ASN A 103 -24.65 -15.99 -11.64
CA ASN A 103 -25.74 -15.68 -12.61
C ASN A 103 -25.42 -15.85 -14.11
N ASP A 104 -24.21 -16.29 -14.51
CA ASP A 104 -23.85 -16.36 -15.95
C ASP A 104 -24.37 -17.62 -16.68
N SER A 105 -25.00 -18.57 -15.98
CA SER A 105 -25.64 -19.75 -16.59
C SER A 105 -27.13 -19.55 -16.90
N LEU A 106 -27.80 -18.58 -16.27
CA LEU A 106 -29.25 -18.39 -16.44
C LEU A 106 -29.62 -17.59 -17.69
N THR A 107 -28.74 -16.71 -18.18
CA THR A 107 -29.06 -15.83 -19.33
C THR A 107 -28.99 -16.54 -20.68
N MET A 108 -28.25 -17.66 -20.78
CA MET A 108 -28.14 -18.45 -22.02
C MET A 108 -29.34 -19.37 -22.26
N ILE A 109 -30.09 -19.75 -21.21
CA ILE A 109 -31.26 -20.63 -21.35
C ILE A 109 -32.47 -19.86 -21.87
N THR A 110 -32.59 -18.55 -21.56
CA THR A 110 -33.75 -17.74 -21.99
C THR A 110 -33.69 -17.26 -23.44
N MET A 111 -32.58 -17.52 -24.17
CA MET A 111 -32.40 -17.06 -25.56
C MET A 111 -32.47 -18.19 -26.59
N MET A 112 -32.77 -19.43 -26.17
CA MET A 112 -32.90 -20.60 -27.07
C MET A 112 -34.30 -21.23 -27.08
N GLU A 113 -35.30 -20.60 -26.45
CA GLU A 113 -36.71 -20.97 -26.60
C GLU A 113 -37.48 -19.86 -27.33
N GLU A 114 -37.35 -19.86 -28.67
CA GLU A 114 -38.44 -19.66 -29.64
C GLU A 114 -38.11 -20.46 -30.92
#